data_AF-K9M6K5-F1
#
_entry.id   AF-K9M6K5-F1
#
_cell.length_a   1.000
_cell.length_b   1.000
_cell.length_c   1.000
_cell.angle_alpha   90.00
_cell.angle_beta   90.00
_cell.angle_gamma   90.00
#
_symmetry.space_group_name_H-M   'P 1'
#
loop_
_entity.id
_entity.type
_entity.pdbx_description
1 polymer ?
#
loop_
_entity_poly.entity_id
_entity_poly.type
_entity_poly.pdbx_seq_one_letter_code
_entity_poly.pdbx_strand_id
1 'polypeptide(L)' 'LYLHDNGFAKLKNVCMLSACPSLIALTMFDCPVSLKKGYRHVLVNSIWTLKALDHHVISDEEIIQNWHLPERF' A
#
# COMPACT_ATOMS: atom_id res chain seq x y z
N LEU A 1 7.51 -8.39 -1.68
CA LEU A 1 7.70 -8.37 -0.21
C LEU A 1 6.46 -8.97 0.42
N TYR A 2 6.64 -10.01 1.23
CA TYR A 2 5.54 -10.72 1.91
C TYR A 2 5.54 -10.31 3.39
N LEU A 3 4.45 -9.74 3.88
CA LEU A 3 4.30 -9.24 5.26
C LEU A 3 3.05 -9.76 5.94
N HIS A 4 2.57 -10.96 5.58
CA HIS A 4 1.37 -11.54 6.19
C HIS A 4 1.51 -11.72 7.69
N ASP A 5 0.39 -11.85 8.39
CA ASP A 5 0.34 -12.22 9.82
C ASP A 5 1.12 -11.25 10.75
N ASN A 6 1.31 -10.00 10.31
CA ASN A 6 2.00 -8.97 11.08
C ASN A 6 1.04 -7.97 11.73
N GLY A 7 1.47 -7.36 12.83
CA GLY A 7 0.69 -6.38 13.60
C GLY A 7 0.56 -4.99 12.98
N PHE A 8 0.69 -4.83 11.65
CA PHE A 8 0.56 -3.53 11.01
C PHE A 8 -0.88 -3.03 11.12
N ALA A 9 -1.08 -1.96 11.89
CA ALA A 9 -2.40 -1.37 12.12
C ALA A 9 -2.55 0.06 11.55
N LYS A 10 -1.48 0.77 11.22
CA LYS A 10 -1.51 2.15 10.70
C LYS A 10 -1.05 2.19 9.25
N LEU A 11 -1.79 2.89 8.38
CA LEU A 11 -1.44 3.00 6.96
C LEU A 11 -0.14 3.76 6.78
N LYS A 12 0.05 4.84 7.54
CA LYS A 12 1.29 5.62 7.55
C LYS A 12 2.56 4.77 7.76
N ASN A 13 2.48 3.72 8.59
CA ASN A 13 3.64 2.84 8.83
C ASN A 13 4.00 2.04 7.58
N VAL A 14 3.00 1.56 6.84
CA VAL A 14 3.21 0.81 5.60
C VAL A 14 3.65 1.73 4.46
N CYS A 15 3.14 2.97 4.42
CA CYS A 15 3.56 3.97 3.43
C CYS A 15 5.05 4.32 3.51
N MET A 16 5.74 4.05 4.62
CA MET A 16 7.20 4.20 4.71
C MET A 16 7.96 3.30 3.73
N LEU A 17 7.33 2.22 3.23
CA LEU A 17 7.87 1.39 2.17
C LEU A 17 8.02 2.13 0.83
N SER A 18 7.44 3.32 0.67
CA SER A 18 7.70 4.22 -0.47
C SER A 18 9.18 4.59 -0.61
N ALA A 19 9.96 4.52 0.48
CA ALA A 19 11.40 4.73 0.46
C ALA A 19 12.19 3.57 -0.19
N CYS A 20 11.52 2.48 -0.58
CA CYS A 20 12.15 1.31 -1.22
C CYS A 20 12.00 1.39 -2.76
N PRO A 21 13.02 1.85 -3.51
CA PRO A 21 12.89 2.09 -4.95
C PRO A 21 12.71 0.80 -5.78
N SER A 22 13.06 -0.36 -5.25
CA SER A 22 12.94 -1.67 -5.92
C SER A 22 11.71 -2.47 -5.50
N LEU A 23 10.83 -1.91 -4.67
CA LEU A 23 9.63 -2.61 -4.21
C LEU A 23 8.56 -2.63 -5.29
N ILE A 24 8.42 -3.76 -6.00
CA ILE A 24 7.49 -3.91 -7.13
C ILE A 24 6.18 -4.62 -6.71
N ALA A 25 6.24 -5.54 -5.75
CA ALA A 25 5.07 -6.29 -5.29
C ALA A 25 5.03 -6.38 -3.77
N LEU A 26 3.84 -6.22 -3.18
CA LEU A 26 3.60 -6.25 -1.75
C LEU A 26 2.38 -7.13 -1.44
N THR A 27 2.46 -7.92 -0.38
CA THR A 27 1.31 -8.68 0.13
C THR A 27 1.24 -8.56 1.65
N MET A 28 0.05 -8.29 2.18
CA MET A 28 -0.20 -7.93 3.59
C MET A 28 -1.45 -8.62 4.14
N PHE A 29 -1.81 -9.80 3.63
CA PHE A 29 -2.93 -10.57 4.17
C PHE A 29 -2.80 -10.78 5.68
N ASP A 30 -3.95 -10.85 6.35
CA ASP A 30 -4.05 -11.06 7.81
C ASP A 30 -3.34 -10.00 8.67
N CYS A 31 -3.04 -8.83 8.10
CA CYS A 31 -2.66 -7.63 8.86
C CYS A 31 -3.90 -6.77 9.17
N PRO A 32 -4.03 -6.17 10.37
CA PRO A 32 -5.16 -5.28 10.69
C PRO A 32 -5.36 -4.12 9.71
N VAL A 33 -4.28 -3.63 9.09
CA VAL A 33 -4.31 -2.57 8.09
C VAL A 33 -5.04 -2.96 6.80
N SER A 34 -5.08 -4.25 6.43
CA SER A 34 -5.77 -4.75 5.23
C SER A 34 -7.29 -4.51 5.28
N LEU A 35 -7.85 -4.44 6.49
CA LEU A 35 -9.27 -4.18 6.74
C LEU A 35 -9.61 -2.68 6.76
N LYS A 36 -8.62 -1.77 6.68
CA LYS A 36 -8.88 -0.33 6.75
C LYS A 36 -9.50 0.21 5.48
N LYS A 37 -10.48 1.11 5.63
CA LYS A 37 -11.06 1.83 4.50
C LYS A 37 -9.97 2.60 3.76
N GLY A 38 -9.92 2.41 2.44
CA GLY A 38 -8.92 3.05 1.59
C GLY A 38 -7.55 2.37 1.62
N TYR A 39 -7.40 1.21 2.26
CA TYR A 39 -6.14 0.46 2.33
C TYR A 39 -5.43 0.36 0.97
N ARG A 40 -6.10 -0.25 -0.01
CA ARG A 40 -5.56 -0.42 -1.37
C ARG A 40 -5.25 0.91 -2.02
N HIS A 41 -6.23 1.81 -2.03
CA HIS A 41 -6.11 3.13 -2.64
C HIS A 41 -4.89 3.90 -2.11
N VAL A 42 -4.72 3.93 -0.78
CA VAL A 42 -3.60 4.61 -0.12
C VAL A 42 -2.28 3.96 -0.47
N LEU A 43 -2.15 2.64 -0.41
CA LEU A 43 -0.87 1.98 -0.70
C LEU A 43 -0.47 2.10 -2.16
N VAL A 44 -1.41 1.86 -3.07
CA VAL A 44 -1.22 2.00 -4.53
C VAL A 44 -0.70 3.40 -4.87
N ASN A 45 -1.30 4.43 -4.27
CA ASN A 45 -0.96 5.81 -4.60
C ASN A 45 0.22 6.38 -3.79
N SER A 46 0.54 5.82 -2.63
CA SER A 46 1.68 6.27 -1.80
C SER A 46 2.99 5.54 -2.12
N ILE A 47 2.97 4.34 -2.70
CA ILE A 47 4.17 3.57 -3.04
C ILE A 47 4.25 3.48 -4.58
N TRP A 48 4.79 4.53 -5.21
CA TRP A 48 4.83 4.68 -6.68
C TRP A 48 5.47 3.52 -7.45
N THR A 49 6.44 2.84 -6.84
CA THR A 49 7.16 1.71 -7.45
C THR A 49 6.33 0.43 -7.50
N LEU A 50 5.23 0.37 -6.76
CA LEU A 50 4.39 -0.81 -6.63
C LEU A 50 3.60 -1.07 -7.93
N LYS A 51 3.59 -2.34 -8.35
CA LYS A 51 2.86 -2.86 -9.52
C LYS A 51 1.85 -3.94 -9.16
N ALA A 52 1.98 -4.58 -8.01
CA ALA A 52 1.01 -5.54 -7.51
C ALA A 52 0.84 -5.42 -5.99
N LEU A 53 -0.41 -5.49 -5.54
CA LEU A 53 -0.79 -5.50 -4.13
C LEU A 53 -1.75 -6.68 -3.87
N ASP A 54 -1.43 -7.51 -2.89
CA ASP A 54 -2.26 -8.64 -2.44
C ASP A 54 -2.68 -9.56 -3.60
N HIS A 55 -1.68 -9.96 -4.40
CA HIS A 55 -1.83 -10.79 -5.60
C HIS A 55 -2.66 -10.19 -6.75
N HIS A 56 -3.07 -8.91 -6.64
CA HIS A 56 -3.76 -8.20 -7.69
C HIS A 56 -2.83 -7.17 -8.33
N VAL A 57 -2.68 -7.25 -9.65
CA VAL A 57 -1.96 -6.25 -10.45
C VAL A 57 -2.69 -4.91 -10.32
N ILE A 58 -1.92 -3.83 -10.22
CA ILE A 58 -2.44 -2.46 -10.15
C ILE A 58 -2.71 -1.97 -11.56
N SER A 59 -3.92 -1.46 -11.81
CA SER A 59 -4.26 -0.85 -13.09
C SER A 59 -4.02 0.66 -13.10
N ASP A 60 -3.93 1.24 -14.29
CA ASP A 60 -3.70 2.69 -14.43
C ASP A 60 -4.88 3.51 -13.90
N GLU A 61 -6.11 2.97 -13.93
CA GLU A 61 -7.31 3.61 -13.38
C GLU A 61 -7.27 3.78 -11.85
N GLU A 62 -6.44 3.00 -11.15
CA GLU A 62 -6.27 3.12 -9.70
C GLU A 62 -5.31 4.25 -9.30
N ILE A 63 -4.54 4.78 -10.25
CA ILE A 63 -3.49 5.78 -10.05
C ILE A 63 -4.09 7.19 -10.14
N ILE A 64 -3.98 7.95 -9.05
CA ILE A 64 -4.34 9.35 -8.97
C ILE A 64 -3.10 10.21 -9.18
N GLN A 65 -3.17 11.10 -10.18
CA GLN A 65 -2.13 12.10 -10.40
C GLN A 65 -2.07 13.10 -9.24
N ASN A 66 -0.85 13.48 -8.84
CA ASN A 66 -0.60 14.43 -7.75
C ASN A 66 -1.22 14.00 -6.41
N TRP A 67 -1.23 12.69 -6.14
CA TRP A 67 -1.69 12.16 -4.87
C TRP A 67 -0.84 12.65 -3.69
N HIS A 68 -1.53 13.01 -2.60
CA HIS A 68 -0.92 13.30 -1.30
C HIS A 68 -1.64 12.50 -0.22
N LEU A 69 -0.88 11.81 0.65
CA LEU A 69 -1.43 11.06 1.76
C LEU A 69 -2.13 12.00 2.75
N PRO A 70 -3.45 11.87 2.99
CA PRO A 70 -4.13 12.72 3.96
C PRO A 70 -3.67 12.46 5.40
N GLU A 71 -3.58 13.50 6.23
CA GLU A 71 -3.07 13.40 7.61
C GLU A 71 -3.84 12.45 8.53
N ARG A 72 -5.09 12.13 8.17
CA ARG A 72 -5.98 11.26 8.96
C ARG A 72 -5.58 9.77 8.96
N PHE A 73 -4.56 9.37 8.21
CA PHE A 73 -4.18 7.96 7.96
C PHE A 73 -2.90 7.51 8.68
#